data_AF-A0A0B4HZG6-F1
#
_entry.id   AF-A0A0B4HZG6-F1
#
_cell.length_a   1.000
_cell.length_b   1.000
_cell.length_c   1.000
_cell.angle_alpha   90.00
_cell.angle_beta   90.00
_cell.angle_gamma   90.00
#
_symmetry.space_group_name_H-M   'P 1'
#
loop_
_entity.id
_entity.type
_entity.pdbx_description
1 polymer ?
#
loop_
_entity_poly.entity_id
_entity_poly.type
_entity_poly.pdbx_seq_one_letter_code
_entity_poly.pdbx_strand_id
1 'polypeptide(L)'
;MNQVAHPSRHSLTVNEQPLPPRPASEADDEALLAREPCVVAPVRAEYGLNFLLGEGTYLNWNCTFHDGAPVIIGARSVVGPNYSFYCGSHHLDPVVRNGDLGPFTEKPITVGEDCWIGGDVVILGGVTVGRGCTVGAGSVVTRDIPPFHLVAGSPARIIRKITTAIDETNKGLG
;
A
#
# COMPACT_ATOMS: atom_id res chain seq x y z
N MET A 1 -35.31 12.20 19.19
CA MET A 1 -36.09 12.32 17.95
C MET A 1 -35.19 11.94 16.79
N ASN A 2 -35.63 10.95 16.02
CA ASN A 2 -35.13 10.42 14.73
C ASN A 2 -33.68 9.90 14.65
N GLN A 3 -33.51 8.63 15.01
CA GLN A 3 -32.53 7.76 14.34
C GLN A 3 -32.98 7.57 12.89
N VAL A 4 -32.19 8.06 11.95
CA VAL A 4 -32.34 7.70 10.54
C VAL A 4 -31.76 6.30 10.40
N ALA A 5 -32.63 5.32 10.12
CA ALA A 5 -32.19 3.97 9.78
C ALA A 5 -31.35 4.03 8.51
N HIS A 6 -30.04 3.82 8.63
CA HIS A 6 -29.20 3.53 7.49
C HIS A 6 -29.62 2.16 6.94
N PRO A 7 -30.08 2.06 5.69
CA PRO A 7 -30.35 0.75 5.10
C PRO A 7 -29.00 0.02 5.02
N SER A 8 -28.89 -1.07 5.77
CA SER A 8 -27.79 -2.01 5.67
C SER A 8 -27.81 -2.64 4.27
N ARG A 9 -27.19 -1.98 3.30
CA ARG A 9 -26.79 -2.60 2.04
C ARG A 9 -25.62 -3.54 2.32
N HIS A 10 -25.93 -4.66 2.97
CA HIS A 10 -25.12 -5.87 2.83
C HIS A 10 -25.49 -6.55 1.50
N SER A 11 -25.43 -5.81 0.39
CA SER A 11 -25.03 -6.47 -0.84
C SER A 11 -23.55 -6.69 -0.65
N LEU A 12 -23.16 -7.90 -0.20
CA LEU A 12 -21.82 -8.39 -0.53
C LEU A 12 -21.60 -8.00 -1.99
N THR A 13 -20.43 -7.45 -2.32
CA THR A 13 -20.03 -7.28 -3.72
C THR A 13 -19.89 -8.69 -4.29
N VAL A 14 -21.02 -9.34 -4.59
CA VAL A 14 -21.06 -10.62 -5.25
C VAL A 14 -20.60 -10.28 -6.65
N ASN A 15 -19.33 -10.54 -6.90
CA ASN A 15 -18.82 -10.53 -8.23
C ASN A 15 -19.59 -11.62 -9.00
N GLU A 16 -20.61 -11.21 -9.75
CA GLU A 16 -21.41 -12.10 -10.59
C GLU A 16 -20.65 -12.57 -11.84
N GLN A 17 -19.42 -12.07 -12.05
CA GLN A 17 -18.54 -12.63 -13.07
C GLN A 17 -18.33 -14.12 -12.74
N PRO A 18 -18.66 -15.03 -13.68
CA PRO A 18 -18.39 -16.44 -13.48
C PRO A 18 -16.89 -16.62 -13.22
N LEU A 19 -16.55 -17.56 -12.33
CA LEU A 19 -15.15 -17.93 -12.14
C LEU A 19 -14.54 -18.24 -13.52
N PRO A 20 -13.31 -17.79 -13.79
CA PRO A 20 -12.63 -18.18 -15.01
C PRO A 20 -12.61 -19.71 -15.10
N PRO A 21 -12.73 -20.28 -16.32
CA PRO A 21 -12.69 -21.72 -16.50
C PRO A 21 -11.41 -22.26 -15.87
N ARG A 22 -11.52 -23.40 -15.18
CA ARG A 22 -10.35 -24.01 -14.53
C ARG A 22 -9.28 -24.25 -15.60
N PRO A 23 -8.06 -23.72 -15.43
CA PRO A 23 -6.99 -23.89 -16.41
C PRO A 23 -6.66 -25.36 -16.65
N ALA A 24 -6.17 -25.67 -17.86
CA ALA A 24 -5.90 -27.04 -18.29
C ALA A 24 -4.64 -27.63 -17.62
N SER A 25 -3.77 -26.77 -17.06
CA SER A 25 -2.54 -27.14 -16.36
C SER A 25 -2.16 -26.10 -15.30
N GLU A 26 -1.22 -26.43 -14.40
CA GLU A 26 -0.64 -25.47 -13.45
C GLU A 26 0.05 -24.29 -14.17
N ALA A 27 0.67 -24.54 -15.33
CA ALA A 27 1.29 -23.48 -16.13
C ALA A 27 0.25 -22.50 -16.69
N ASP A 28 -0.93 -23.00 -17.09
CA ASP A 28 -2.03 -22.15 -17.54
C ASP A 28 -2.65 -21.35 -16.38
N ASP A 29 -2.65 -21.90 -15.16
CA ASP A 29 -3.09 -21.22 -13.94
C ASP A 29 -2.12 -20.10 -13.55
N GLU A 30 -0.82 -20.38 -13.58
CA GLU A 30 0.22 -19.40 -13.33
C GLU A 30 0.20 -18.29 -14.38
N ALA A 31 0.00 -18.63 -15.67
CA ALA A 31 -0.15 -17.64 -16.73
C ALA A 31 -1.41 -16.77 -16.57
N LEU A 32 -2.52 -17.35 -16.10
CA LEU A 32 -3.77 -16.64 -15.84
C LEU A 32 -3.62 -15.60 -14.72
N LEU A 33 -2.89 -15.95 -13.66
CA LEU A 33 -2.69 -15.11 -12.48
C LEU A 33 -1.36 -14.32 -12.50
N ALA A 34 -0.56 -14.45 -13.55
CA ALA A 34 0.79 -13.87 -13.64
C ALA A 34 0.85 -12.36 -13.38
N ARG A 35 -0.28 -11.67 -13.57
CA ARG A 35 -0.40 -10.22 -13.41
C ARG A 35 -1.33 -9.84 -12.25
N GLU A 36 -1.98 -10.80 -11.59
CA GLU A 36 -2.79 -10.50 -10.41
C GLU A 36 -1.91 -10.17 -9.19
N PRO A 37 -2.38 -9.33 -8.26
CA PRO A 37 -1.69 -9.11 -6.98
C PRO A 37 -1.50 -10.42 -6.21
N CYS A 38 -0.28 -10.69 -5.76
CA CYS A 38 0.02 -11.78 -4.85
C CYS A 38 0.09 -11.26 -3.41
N VAL A 39 -0.74 -11.82 -2.54
CA VAL A 39 -0.83 -11.44 -1.12
C VAL A 39 -0.55 -12.64 -0.25
N VAL A 40 0.58 -12.63 0.45
CA VAL A 40 0.98 -13.73 1.32
C VAL A 40 0.41 -13.52 2.73
N ALA A 41 -0.39 -14.47 3.21
CA ALA A 41 -0.95 -14.45 4.54
C ALA A 41 0.12 -14.60 5.64
N PRO A 42 -0.10 -14.09 6.87
CA PRO A 42 -1.28 -13.35 7.29
C PRO A 42 -1.25 -11.88 6.84
N VAL A 43 -2.43 -11.34 6.50
CA VAL A 43 -2.69 -9.91 6.34
C VAL A 43 -3.68 -9.48 7.41
N ARG A 44 -3.40 -8.36 8.06
CA ARG A 44 -4.34 -7.68 8.95
C ARG A 44 -4.78 -6.38 8.31
N ALA A 45 -6.08 -6.17 8.22
CA ALA A 45 -6.67 -4.91 7.81
C ALA A 45 -7.71 -4.48 8.85
N GLU A 46 -7.85 -3.17 9.06
CA GLU A 46 -8.87 -2.62 9.95
C GLU A 46 -10.26 -2.77 9.34
N TYR A 47 -10.41 -2.35 8.08
CA TYR A 47 -11.64 -2.47 7.30
C TYR A 47 -11.49 -3.47 6.14
N GLY A 48 -10.34 -3.44 5.46
CA GLY A 48 -10.01 -4.32 4.34
C GLY A 48 -10.61 -3.93 2.99
N LEU A 49 -11.42 -2.87 2.95
CA LEU A 49 -11.99 -2.32 1.71
C LEU A 49 -11.14 -1.19 1.10
N ASN A 50 -10.17 -0.68 1.86
CA ASN A 50 -9.43 0.54 1.51
C ASN A 50 -7.98 0.27 1.11
N PHE A 51 -7.50 -0.97 1.12
CA PHE A 51 -6.21 -1.29 0.51
C PHE A 51 -6.40 -1.73 -0.96
N LEU A 52 -5.82 -0.97 -1.88
CA LEU A 52 -5.98 -1.14 -3.32
C LEU A 52 -4.63 -1.50 -3.94
N LEU A 53 -4.60 -2.61 -4.66
CA LEU A 53 -3.37 -3.19 -5.20
C LEU A 53 -3.36 -3.11 -6.72
N GLY A 54 -2.29 -2.58 -7.27
CA GLY A 54 -2.03 -2.59 -8.70
C GLY A 54 -1.63 -3.96 -9.21
N GLU A 55 -1.73 -4.12 -10.51
CA GLU A 55 -1.33 -5.33 -11.23
C GLU A 55 0.14 -5.74 -10.92
N GLY A 56 0.35 -7.03 -10.65
CA GLY A 56 1.67 -7.61 -10.42
C GLY A 56 2.35 -7.16 -9.12
N THR A 57 1.61 -6.60 -8.16
CA THR A 57 2.17 -6.32 -6.84
C THR A 57 2.41 -7.62 -6.06
N TYR A 58 3.47 -7.65 -5.27
CA TYR A 58 3.77 -8.74 -4.36
C TYR A 58 3.85 -8.22 -2.92
N LEU A 59 2.98 -8.73 -2.05
CA LEU A 59 2.97 -8.41 -0.62
C LEU A 59 3.42 -9.63 0.17
N ASN A 60 4.60 -9.52 0.78
CA ASN A 60 5.13 -10.58 1.63
C ASN A 60 4.42 -10.62 3.00
N TRP A 61 4.60 -11.69 3.75
CA TRP A 61 3.78 -12.04 4.91
C TRP A 61 3.78 -11.04 6.09
N ASN A 62 2.74 -11.13 6.93
CA ASN A 62 2.56 -10.39 8.19
C ASN A 62 2.40 -8.88 8.02
N CYS A 63 1.58 -8.50 7.04
CA CYS A 63 1.25 -7.12 6.74
C CYS A 63 0.22 -6.54 7.69
N THR A 64 0.30 -5.23 7.97
CA THR A 64 -0.75 -4.47 8.67
C THR A 64 -1.22 -3.28 7.84
N PHE A 65 -2.53 -3.19 7.62
CA PHE A 65 -3.21 -2.05 7.02
C PHE A 65 -4.19 -1.44 8.03
N HIS A 66 -3.85 -0.29 8.58
CA HIS A 66 -4.81 0.55 9.31
C HIS A 66 -5.46 1.49 8.30
N ASP A 67 -6.41 0.95 7.56
CA ASP A 67 -6.97 1.49 6.33
C ASP A 67 -8.25 2.32 6.55
N GLY A 68 -8.27 3.16 7.60
CA GLY A 68 -9.32 4.17 7.80
C GLY A 68 -9.42 5.21 6.66
N ALA A 69 -8.38 5.31 5.82
CA ALA A 69 -8.38 5.99 4.52
C ALA A 69 -7.68 5.11 3.46
N PRO A 70 -7.82 5.41 2.15
CA PRO A 70 -7.23 4.59 1.09
C PRO A 70 -5.71 4.38 1.24
N VAL A 71 -5.27 3.13 1.13
CA VAL A 71 -3.88 2.72 0.98
C VAL A 71 -3.71 2.14 -0.42
N ILE A 72 -3.08 2.90 -1.32
CA ILE A 72 -2.94 2.53 -2.72
C ILE A 72 -1.51 2.10 -2.98
N ILE A 73 -1.32 0.91 -3.55
CA ILE A 73 -0.01 0.40 -3.96
C ILE A 73 -0.02 0.20 -5.47
N GLY A 74 0.82 0.95 -6.18
CA GLY A 74 0.92 0.91 -7.64
C GLY A 74 1.49 -0.39 -8.18
N ALA A 75 1.25 -0.64 -9.47
CA ALA A 75 1.61 -1.87 -10.17
C ALA A 75 3.10 -2.25 -10.01
N ARG A 76 3.38 -3.56 -10.08
CA ARG A 76 4.73 -4.16 -10.04
C ARG A 76 5.56 -3.79 -8.80
N SER A 77 4.90 -3.31 -7.74
CA SER A 77 5.58 -2.99 -6.49
C SER A 77 5.77 -4.24 -5.64
N VAL A 78 6.91 -4.32 -4.97
CA VAL A 78 7.27 -5.44 -4.09
C VAL A 78 7.39 -4.92 -2.67
N VAL A 79 6.67 -5.54 -1.74
CA VAL A 79 6.66 -5.16 -0.33
C VAL A 79 7.16 -6.33 0.50
N GLY A 80 8.24 -6.10 1.27
CA GLY A 80 8.87 -7.07 2.17
C GLY A 80 7.96 -7.45 3.35
N PRO A 81 8.38 -8.37 4.23
CA PRO A 81 7.53 -8.85 5.32
C PRO A 81 7.36 -7.80 6.42
N ASN A 82 6.37 -7.96 7.29
CA ASN A 82 6.15 -7.13 8.49
C ASN A 82 5.94 -5.62 8.25
N TYR A 83 5.51 -5.22 7.05
CA TYR A 83 5.24 -3.81 6.79
C TYR A 83 3.94 -3.34 7.46
N SER A 84 3.85 -2.03 7.70
CA SER A 84 2.70 -1.40 8.33
C SER A 84 2.33 -0.06 7.67
N PHE A 85 1.08 0.04 7.21
CA PHE A 85 0.49 1.28 6.69
C PHE A 85 -0.48 1.85 7.71
N TYR A 86 -0.23 3.08 8.18
CA TYR A 86 -1.02 3.71 9.22
C TYR A 86 -1.65 5.02 8.75
N CYS A 87 -2.89 4.98 8.29
CA CYS A 87 -3.62 6.19 7.85
C CYS A 87 -3.98 7.11 9.02
N GLY A 88 -4.15 6.53 10.20
CA GLY A 88 -4.71 7.21 11.38
C GLY A 88 -3.70 8.02 12.18
N SER A 89 -4.21 9.11 12.76
CA SER A 89 -3.50 9.90 13.75
C SER A 89 -4.48 10.53 14.73
N HIS A 90 -4.00 10.78 15.95
CA HIS A 90 -4.78 11.46 16.99
C HIS A 90 -4.19 12.83 17.28
N HIS A 91 -5.03 13.71 17.85
CA HIS A 91 -4.57 15.00 18.33
C HIS A 91 -3.42 14.84 19.35
N LEU A 92 -2.41 15.71 19.27
CA LEU A 92 -1.22 15.63 20.13
C LEU A 92 -1.49 16.10 21.56
N ASP A 93 -2.38 17.09 21.71
CA ASP A 93 -2.85 17.52 23.03
C ASP A 93 -3.73 16.43 23.68
N PRO A 94 -3.34 15.84 24.82
CA PRO A 94 -4.09 14.77 25.48
C PRO A 94 -5.46 15.24 25.99
N VAL A 95 -5.64 16.52 26.32
CA VAL A 95 -6.94 17.08 26.75
C VAL A 95 -7.90 17.11 25.57
N VAL A 96 -7.43 17.54 24.39
CA VAL A 96 -8.24 17.50 23.16
C VAL A 96 -8.48 16.07 22.70
N ARG A 97 -7.45 15.20 22.77
CA ARG A 97 -7.56 13.79 22.38
C ARG A 97 -8.58 13.03 23.22
N ASN A 98 -8.72 13.36 24.52
CA ASN A 98 -9.75 12.82 25.40
C ASN A 98 -9.95 11.28 25.28
N GLY A 99 -8.85 10.53 25.27
CA GLY A 99 -8.90 9.08 25.00
C GLY A 99 -9.33 8.78 23.56
N ASP A 100 -10.38 7.97 23.40
CA ASP A 100 -11.02 7.64 22.13
C ASP A 100 -12.21 8.56 21.77
N LEU A 101 -12.59 9.46 22.68
CA LEU A 101 -13.73 10.36 22.51
C LEU A 101 -13.37 11.66 21.79
N GLY A 102 -12.08 11.97 21.66
CA GLY A 102 -11.61 13.17 20.95
C GLY A 102 -11.40 12.94 19.44
N PRO A 103 -11.01 13.99 18.71
CA PRO A 103 -10.86 13.92 17.27
C PRO A 103 -9.66 13.06 16.85
N PHE A 104 -9.86 12.32 15.77
CA PHE A 104 -8.82 11.61 15.03
C PHE A 104 -8.90 11.99 13.54
N THR A 105 -7.81 11.76 12.81
CA THR A 105 -7.73 12.02 11.37
C THR A 105 -7.19 10.80 10.66
N GLU A 106 -7.80 10.45 9.54
CA GLU A 106 -7.30 9.44 8.61
C GLU A 106 -6.84 10.16 7.34
N LYS A 107 -5.63 9.84 6.86
CA LYS A 107 -5.11 10.41 5.60
C LYS A 107 -4.64 9.28 4.67
N PRO A 108 -4.91 9.39 3.36
CA PRO A 108 -4.57 8.33 2.42
C PRO A 108 -3.05 8.15 2.31
N ILE A 109 -2.64 6.94 1.94
CA ILE A 109 -1.25 6.62 1.62
C ILE A 109 -1.21 6.17 0.16
N THR A 110 -0.24 6.68 -0.60
CA THR A 110 -0.04 6.28 -2.00
C THR A 110 1.39 5.84 -2.22
N VAL A 111 1.57 4.62 -2.71
CA VAL A 111 2.85 4.09 -3.20
C VAL A 111 2.74 3.97 -4.72
N GLY A 112 3.65 4.61 -5.45
CA GLY A 112 3.68 4.55 -6.91
C GLY A 112 4.04 3.18 -7.44
N GLU A 113 3.99 3.01 -8.76
CA GLU A 113 4.43 1.78 -9.43
C GLU A 113 5.94 1.52 -9.27
N ASP A 114 6.34 0.26 -9.49
CA ASP A 114 7.74 -0.18 -9.48
C ASP A 114 8.51 0.11 -8.18
N CYS A 115 7.80 0.25 -7.05
CA CYS A 115 8.45 0.50 -5.76
C CYS A 115 8.93 -0.79 -5.11
N TRP A 116 10.06 -0.72 -4.40
CA TRP A 116 10.48 -1.76 -3.48
C TRP A 116 10.46 -1.25 -2.04
N ILE A 117 9.61 -1.83 -1.21
CA ILE A 117 9.49 -1.51 0.20
C ILE A 117 10.14 -2.64 1.00
N GLY A 118 11.18 -2.33 1.77
CA GLY A 118 11.88 -3.30 2.61
C GLY A 118 11.01 -3.85 3.74
N GLY A 119 11.50 -4.90 4.41
CA GLY A 119 10.82 -5.47 5.56
C GLY A 119 10.78 -4.52 6.76
N ASP A 120 9.80 -4.70 7.65
CA ASP A 120 9.63 -3.92 8.88
C ASP A 120 9.53 -2.40 8.65
N VAL A 121 8.98 -1.98 7.50
CA VAL A 121 8.76 -0.56 7.16
C VAL A 121 7.41 -0.08 7.68
N VAL A 122 7.38 1.15 8.21
CA VAL A 122 6.17 1.88 8.57
C VAL A 122 5.98 3.06 7.62
N ILE A 123 4.78 3.23 7.06
CA ILE A 123 4.39 4.41 6.26
C ILE A 123 3.19 5.08 6.91
N LEU A 124 3.30 6.38 7.20
CA LEU A 124 2.27 7.16 7.90
C LEU A 124 1.28 7.82 6.93
N GLY A 125 0.08 8.11 7.43
CA GLY A 125 -1.02 8.71 6.71
C GLY A 125 -0.67 10.05 6.08
N GLY A 126 -1.10 10.23 4.84
CA GLY A 126 -0.85 11.44 4.05
C GLY A 126 0.46 11.41 3.27
N VAL A 127 1.20 10.29 3.29
CA VAL A 127 2.45 10.12 2.54
C VAL A 127 2.19 9.62 1.12
N THR A 128 2.87 10.24 0.16
CA THR A 128 3.04 9.76 -1.21
C THR A 128 4.49 9.30 -1.43
N VAL A 129 4.68 8.02 -1.76
CA VAL A 129 5.94 7.46 -2.24
C VAL A 129 5.91 7.44 -3.77
N GLY A 130 6.76 8.25 -4.41
CA GLY A 130 6.82 8.33 -5.87
C GLY A 130 7.24 7.01 -6.51
N ARG A 131 6.92 6.84 -7.80
CA ARG A 131 7.24 5.62 -8.56
C ARG A 131 8.73 5.27 -8.53
N GLY A 132 9.05 3.98 -8.61
CA GLY A 132 10.42 3.49 -8.70
C GLY A 132 11.27 3.74 -7.46
N CYS A 133 10.65 4.05 -6.32
CA CYS A 133 11.40 4.28 -5.07
C CYS A 133 11.82 2.97 -4.41
N THR A 134 12.89 3.05 -3.64
CA THR A 134 13.28 2.00 -2.69
C THR A 134 13.23 2.55 -1.28
N VAL A 135 12.50 1.86 -0.39
CA VAL A 135 12.47 2.15 1.05
C VAL A 135 13.25 1.06 1.77
N GLY A 136 14.37 1.41 2.39
CA GLY A 136 15.19 0.46 3.14
C GLY A 136 14.44 -0.17 4.31
N ALA A 137 14.79 -1.39 4.69
CA ALA A 137 14.16 -2.11 5.80
C ALA A 137 14.23 -1.32 7.13
N GLY A 138 13.22 -1.49 7.99
CA GLY A 138 13.13 -0.82 9.30
C GLY A 138 12.86 0.68 9.26
N SER A 139 12.47 1.23 8.09
CA SER A 139 12.27 2.67 7.93
C SER A 139 10.91 3.16 8.40
N VAL A 140 10.84 4.39 8.91
CA VAL A 140 9.58 5.07 9.24
C VAL A 140 9.40 6.26 8.31
N VAL A 141 8.54 6.11 7.31
CA VAL A 141 8.27 7.13 6.30
C VAL A 141 7.21 8.10 6.82
N THR A 142 7.63 9.36 6.99
CA THR A 142 6.84 10.42 7.63
C THR A 142 6.52 11.58 6.70
N ARG A 143 7.06 11.56 5.47
CA ARG A 143 6.93 12.62 4.46
C ARG A 143 7.00 12.02 3.07
N ASP A 144 6.48 12.75 2.09
CA ASP A 144 6.51 12.36 0.69
C ASP A 144 7.94 12.09 0.18
N ILE A 145 8.05 11.14 -0.73
CA ILE A 145 9.30 10.73 -1.37
C ILE A 145 9.17 11.02 -2.88
N PRO A 146 10.06 11.82 -3.48
CA PRO A 146 10.05 12.04 -4.92
C PRO A 146 10.39 10.74 -5.68
N PRO A 147 9.87 10.53 -6.91
CA PRO A 147 10.14 9.34 -7.70
C PRO A 147 11.63 8.99 -7.82
N PHE A 148 11.94 7.69 -7.92
CA PHE A 148 13.29 7.16 -8.12
C PHE A 148 14.29 7.55 -7.04
N HIS A 149 13.90 7.49 -5.77
CA HIS A 149 14.81 7.72 -4.66
C HIS A 149 14.93 6.50 -3.76
N LEU A 150 16.14 6.28 -3.26
CA LEU A 150 16.40 5.41 -2.13
C LEU A 150 16.26 6.22 -0.85
N VAL A 151 15.39 5.79 0.05
CA VAL A 151 15.30 6.33 1.41
C VAL A 151 15.58 5.25 2.44
N ALA A 152 16.09 5.61 3.61
CA ALA A 152 16.05 4.72 4.78
C ALA A 152 16.07 5.49 6.10
N GLY A 153 15.79 4.79 7.20
CA GLY A 153 15.94 5.26 8.58
C GLY A 153 14.61 5.58 9.28
N SER A 154 14.69 5.95 10.55
CA SER A 154 13.55 6.36 11.38
C SER A 154 13.85 7.69 12.07
N PRO A 155 13.25 8.81 11.61
CA PRO A 155 12.43 8.93 10.40
C PRO A 155 13.24 8.81 9.10
N ALA A 156 12.63 8.27 8.04
CA ALA A 156 13.28 8.01 6.77
C ALA A 156 13.83 9.29 6.12
N ARG A 157 14.99 9.18 5.48
CA ARG A 157 15.66 10.26 4.74
C ARG A 157 16.11 9.77 3.38
N ILE A 158 16.08 10.66 2.39
CA ILE A 158 16.69 10.42 1.09
C ILE A 158 18.17 10.15 1.29
N ILE A 159 18.61 8.97 0.84
CA ILE A 159 20.03 8.59 0.78
C ILE A 159 20.60 9.05 -0.56
N ARG A 160 19.91 8.72 -1.66
CA ARG A 160 20.31 9.11 -3.02
C ARG A 160 19.17 8.93 -4.02
N LYS A 161 19.33 9.54 -5.19
CA LYS A 161 18.56 9.19 -6.38
C LYS A 161 19.01 7.82 -6.92
N ILE A 162 18.08 7.06 -7.48
CA ILE A 162 18.31 5.78 -8.14
C ILE A 162 18.66 6.07 -9.60
N THR A 163 19.82 5.61 -10.05
CA THR A 163 20.16 5.54 -11.48
C THR A 163 19.37 4.40 -12.08
N THR A 164 18.58 4.68 -13.12
CA THR A 164 17.79 3.65 -13.82
C THR A 164 18.45 3.35 -15.16
N ALA A 165 18.35 2.10 -15.61
CA ALA A 165 18.81 1.71 -16.96
C ALA A 165 17.98 2.38 -18.09
N ILE A 166 16.82 2.96 -17.75
CA ILE A 166 15.91 3.68 -18.65
C ILE A 166 16.61 4.90 -19.31
N ASP A 167 17.65 5.45 -18.66
CA ASP A 167 18.42 6.59 -19.19
C ASP A 167 19.65 6.20 -20.04
N GLU A 168 20.08 4.94 -20.05
CA GLU A 168 21.28 4.53 -20.79
C GLU A 168 20.99 4.12 -22.24
N THR A 169 19.78 3.64 -22.53
CA THR A 169 19.35 3.22 -23.88
C THR A 169 18.67 4.32 -24.70
N ASN A 170 18.29 5.45 -24.09
CA ASN A 170 17.72 6.62 -24.78
C ASN A 170 18.75 7.68 -25.22
N LYS A 171 20.05 7.42 -25.07
CA LYS A 171 21.12 8.29 -25.58
C LYS A 171 21.37 8.21 -27.10
N GLY A 172 20.44 7.66 -27.89
CA GLY A 172 20.73 7.40 -29.31
C GLY A 172 19.56 7.20 -30.26
N LEU A 173 18.36 7.72 -29.96
CA LEU A 173 17.28 7.81 -30.95
C LEU A 173 16.64 9.20 -30.88
N GLY A 174 17.39 10.18 -31.39
CA GLY A 174 16.90 11.45 -31.89
C GLY A 174 17.21 11.56 -33.37
#